data_AF-A0A947JSH8-F1
#
_entry.id   AF-A0A947JSH8-F1
#
_cell.length_a   1.000
_cell.length_b   1.000
_cell.length_c   1.000
_cell.angle_alpha   90.00
_cell.angle_beta   90.00
_cell.angle_gamma   90.00
#
_symmetry.space_group_name_H-M   'P 1'
#
loop_
_entity.id
_entity.type
_entity.pdbx_description
1 polymer ?
#
loop_
_entity_poly.entity_id
_entity_poly.type
_entity_poly.pdbx_seq_one_letter_code
_entity_poly.pdbx_strand_id
1 'polypeptide(L)'
;MFFTRIVNSLLSIFGLRIVRESILYDWQTGETDKKYELCLPEEGAEYLTIDNPRLEELRQRYSQFQLKACIPIVWTDEYVQSYDLLSFRGDNCYVWQTKDPNCDEINYCLTAYYVKAIDGLGLLQKNNEDGLFGVYTYTVDSQVISRDLLDSIIELNFLEKHLDLSQIPNLKILDIGAGYGRLAYRAASSFSNLMTYLCTDAVPESTFLSEYHIKFRHIEDKVSVIPLDNIAERLQEQQIDLAVNIHSFSECSLEAIDWWLALLSANKVKNLFIVPNAAGHGGEKLALNNGVEFSVLVEKYGYKLYCKSPKYEDPVVQKFGVSPTYFYLYQLTE
;
A
#
# COMPACT_ATOMS: atom_id res chain seq x y z
N MET A 1 -8.51 -5.57 47.57
CA MET A 1 -9.48 -4.76 46.81
C MET A 1 -9.39 -3.26 47.14
N PHE A 2 -9.19 -2.88 48.41
CA PHE A 2 -9.06 -1.47 48.83
C PHE A 2 -7.81 -0.76 48.27
N PHE A 3 -6.65 -1.44 48.29
CA PHE A 3 -5.38 -0.90 47.78
C PHE A 3 -5.43 -0.55 46.29
N THR A 4 -5.95 -1.44 45.44
CA THR A 4 -6.06 -1.23 43.98
C THR A 4 -6.95 -0.04 43.63
N ARG A 5 -8.01 0.22 44.41
CA ARG A 5 -8.90 1.38 44.21
C ARG A 5 -8.19 2.70 44.52
N ILE A 6 -7.44 2.77 45.62
CA ILE A 6 -6.68 3.96 45.99
C ILE A 6 -5.61 4.26 44.94
N VAL A 7 -4.84 3.24 44.54
CA VAL A 7 -3.80 3.39 43.53
C VAL A 7 -4.38 3.81 42.18
N ASN A 8 -5.46 3.19 41.71
CA ASN A 8 -6.11 3.57 40.45
C ASN A 8 -6.71 4.99 40.49
N SER A 9 -7.19 5.46 41.64
CA SER A 9 -7.68 6.83 41.79
C SER A 9 -6.57 7.88 41.71
N LEU A 10 -5.35 7.54 42.13
CA LEU A 10 -4.19 8.42 41.99
C LEU A 10 -3.68 8.42 40.54
N LEU A 11 -3.65 7.23 39.92
CA LEU A 11 -3.17 7.06 38.55
C LEU A 11 -4.13 7.63 37.49
N SER A 12 -5.43 7.72 37.77
CA SER A 12 -6.40 8.28 36.82
C SER A 12 -6.14 9.74 36.45
N ILE A 13 -5.45 10.50 37.31
CA ILE A 13 -5.02 11.88 37.01
C ILE A 13 -4.09 11.91 35.79
N PHE A 14 -3.32 10.83 35.60
CA PHE A 14 -2.42 10.64 34.47
C PHE A 14 -3.04 9.78 33.36
N GLY A 15 -4.33 9.45 33.45
CA GLY A 15 -5.00 8.54 32.50
C GLY A 15 -4.58 7.08 32.64
N LEU A 16 -3.94 6.69 33.74
CA LEU A 16 -3.41 5.34 33.95
C LEU A 16 -4.32 4.48 34.85
N ARG A 17 -4.31 3.17 34.62
CA ARG A 17 -5.02 2.18 35.44
C ARG A 17 -4.22 0.88 35.55
N ILE A 18 -3.99 0.42 36.77
CA ILE A 18 -3.45 -0.91 37.04
C ILE A 18 -4.58 -1.92 36.99
N VAL A 19 -4.35 -2.97 36.21
CA VAL A 19 -5.19 -4.16 36.11
C VAL A 19 -4.39 -5.39 36.51
N ARG A 20 -5.08 -6.49 36.79
CA ARG A 20 -4.40 -7.77 37.01
C ARG A 20 -4.00 -8.32 35.66
N GLU A 21 -2.75 -8.72 35.51
CA GLU A 21 -2.25 -9.35 34.28
C GLU A 21 -3.11 -10.56 33.84
N SER A 22 -3.59 -11.37 34.80
CA SER A 22 -4.51 -12.49 34.54
C SER A 22 -5.86 -12.14 33.86
N ILE A 23 -6.22 -10.87 33.73
CA ILE A 23 -7.42 -10.45 32.98
C ILE A 23 -7.07 -9.87 31.60
N LEU A 24 -5.78 -9.73 31.31
CA LEU A 24 -5.27 -9.31 30.02
C LEU A 24 -5.14 -10.55 29.13
N TYR A 25 -5.46 -10.39 27.86
CA TYR A 25 -5.04 -11.34 26.83
C TYR A 25 -3.56 -11.15 26.50
N ASP A 26 -2.92 -12.15 25.91
CA ASP A 26 -1.49 -12.12 25.58
C ASP A 26 -1.10 -10.91 24.69
N TRP A 27 -1.99 -10.46 23.80
CA TRP A 27 -1.76 -9.27 22.97
C TRP A 27 -1.82 -7.94 23.75
N GLN A 28 -2.35 -7.94 24.98
CA GLN A 28 -2.48 -6.75 25.82
C GLN A 28 -1.33 -6.59 26.84
N THR A 29 -0.48 -7.62 27.00
CA THR A 29 0.63 -7.59 27.97
C THR A 29 1.92 -6.99 27.39
N GLY A 30 1.96 -6.72 26.08
CA GLY A 30 3.12 -6.14 25.41
C GLY A 30 4.27 -7.14 25.19
N GLU A 31 4.06 -8.43 25.46
CA GLU A 31 5.02 -9.51 25.16
C GLU A 31 4.95 -9.98 23.70
N THR A 32 4.30 -9.21 22.81
CA THR A 32 4.18 -9.50 21.38
C THR A 32 5.42 -9.09 20.59
N ASP A 33 6.62 -9.12 21.20
CA ASP A 33 7.91 -9.18 20.49
C ASP A 33 8.04 -10.54 19.77
N LYS A 34 7.07 -10.87 18.90
CA LYS A 34 7.25 -11.88 17.87
C LYS A 34 8.42 -11.38 17.03
N LYS A 35 9.60 -11.95 17.26
CA LYS A 35 10.73 -11.82 16.35
C LYS A 35 10.33 -12.51 15.06
N TYR A 36 9.92 -11.74 14.07
CA TYR A 36 9.66 -12.26 12.74
C TYR A 36 10.99 -12.65 12.12
N GLU A 37 11.17 -13.94 11.88
CA GLU A 37 12.34 -14.44 11.18
C GLU A 37 12.23 -14.07 9.70
N LEU A 38 13.28 -13.46 9.18
CA LEU A 38 13.36 -13.11 7.76
C LEU A 38 13.50 -14.38 6.93
N CYS A 39 12.41 -14.75 6.25
CA CYS A 39 12.39 -15.84 5.28
C CYS A 39 12.61 -15.30 3.86
N LEU A 40 13.62 -15.82 3.17
CA LEU A 40 13.97 -15.47 1.79
C LEU A 40 14.04 -16.72 0.92
N PRO A 41 13.73 -16.60 -0.38
CA PRO A 41 14.13 -17.62 -1.36
C PRO A 41 15.66 -17.69 -1.46
N GLU A 42 16.18 -18.84 -1.91
CA GLU A 42 17.63 -19.12 -1.97
C GLU A 42 18.43 -18.04 -2.72
N GLU A 43 17.91 -17.55 -3.85
CA GLU A 43 18.57 -16.51 -4.66
C GLU A 43 18.30 -15.08 -4.18
N GLY A 44 17.35 -14.88 -3.27
CA GLY A 44 16.89 -13.54 -2.88
C GLY A 44 17.94 -12.73 -2.15
N ALA A 45 18.71 -13.37 -1.27
CA ALA A 45 19.75 -12.70 -0.48
C ALA A 45 20.92 -12.19 -1.34
N GLU A 46 21.23 -12.88 -2.45
CA GLU A 46 22.31 -12.50 -3.36
C GLU A 46 21.87 -11.36 -4.29
N TYR A 47 20.62 -11.41 -4.77
CA TYR A 47 20.10 -10.41 -5.68
C TYR A 47 19.74 -9.10 -4.99
N LEU A 48 19.04 -9.15 -3.85
CA LEU A 48 18.48 -7.99 -3.15
C LEU A 48 19.53 -7.26 -2.29
N THR A 49 20.54 -6.71 -2.96
CA THR A 49 21.67 -6.02 -2.33
C THR A 49 21.79 -4.58 -2.82
N ILE A 50 22.31 -3.70 -1.97
CA ILE A 50 22.45 -2.26 -2.28
C ILE A 50 23.44 -1.98 -3.42
N ASP A 51 24.36 -2.93 -3.65
CA ASP A 51 25.40 -2.88 -4.68
C ASP A 51 24.99 -3.62 -5.96
N ASN A 52 23.71 -4.03 -6.10
CA ASN A 52 23.24 -4.71 -7.30
C ASN A 52 23.40 -3.79 -8.53
N PRO A 53 24.04 -4.25 -9.63
CA PRO A 53 24.25 -3.43 -10.82
C PRO A 53 22.96 -2.86 -11.43
N ARG A 54 21.83 -3.58 -11.31
CA ARG A 54 20.52 -3.11 -11.80
C ARG A 54 20.01 -1.93 -10.97
N LEU A 55 20.19 -1.97 -9.65
CA LEU A 55 19.80 -0.87 -8.77
C LEU A 55 20.65 0.38 -9.06
N GLU A 56 21.96 0.19 -9.25
CA GLU A 56 22.87 1.27 -9.62
C GLU A 56 22.49 1.91 -10.98
N GLU A 57 22.14 1.08 -11.97
CA GLU A 57 21.63 1.58 -13.25
C GLU A 57 20.37 2.45 -13.06
N LEU A 58 19.41 2.00 -12.25
CA LEU A 58 18.17 2.75 -11.98
C LEU A 58 18.45 4.08 -11.27
N ARG A 59 19.34 4.10 -10.28
CA ARG A 59 19.77 5.33 -9.60
C ARG A 59 20.38 6.33 -10.58
N GLN A 60 21.28 5.85 -11.45
CA GLN A 60 21.89 6.68 -12.50
C GLN A 60 20.85 7.24 -13.46
N ARG A 61 19.93 6.41 -13.96
CA ARG A 61 18.85 6.85 -14.85
C ARG A 61 17.99 7.94 -14.21
N TYR A 62 17.58 7.75 -12.94
CA TYR A 62 16.69 8.68 -12.27
C TYR A 62 17.38 10.00 -11.91
N SER A 63 18.67 9.96 -11.56
CA SER A 63 19.46 11.19 -11.33
C SER A 63 19.60 12.06 -12.59
N GLN A 64 19.62 11.44 -13.78
CA GLN A 64 19.66 12.14 -15.08
C GLN A 64 18.28 12.65 -15.49
N PHE A 65 17.22 11.97 -15.04
CA PHE A 65 15.84 12.34 -15.27
C PHE A 65 15.45 13.51 -14.35
N GLN A 66 15.85 14.73 -14.74
CA GLN A 66 15.64 16.00 -14.02
C GLN A 66 14.17 16.46 -13.98
N LEU A 67 13.24 15.56 -13.68
CA LEU A 67 11.88 15.93 -13.34
C LEU A 67 11.77 16.23 -11.84
N LYS A 68 10.98 17.25 -11.51
CA LYS A 68 10.62 17.54 -10.11
C LYS A 68 9.92 16.37 -9.42
N ALA A 69 9.36 15.44 -10.19
CA ALA A 69 8.78 14.19 -9.71
C ALA A 69 9.80 13.26 -9.04
N CYS A 70 11.09 13.39 -9.35
CA CYS A 70 12.18 12.57 -8.80
C CYS A 70 12.87 13.20 -7.59
N ILE A 71 12.44 14.37 -7.12
CA ILE A 71 13.08 15.04 -5.97
C ILE A 71 12.64 14.33 -4.69
N PRO A 72 13.54 13.61 -3.99
CA PRO A 72 13.16 12.89 -2.79
C PRO A 72 12.82 13.87 -1.67
N ILE A 73 11.62 13.71 -1.09
CA ILE A 73 11.24 14.39 0.17
C ILE A 73 11.38 13.42 1.34
N VAL A 74 10.92 12.19 1.17
CA VAL A 74 10.93 11.14 2.20
C VAL A 74 12.06 10.13 1.95
N TRP A 75 12.25 9.73 0.69
CA TRP A 75 13.13 8.64 0.29
C TRP A 75 14.57 9.11 0.00
N THR A 76 15.35 9.36 1.05
CA THR A 76 16.79 9.72 0.93
C THR A 76 17.70 8.50 1.06
N ASP A 77 18.99 8.65 0.70
CA ASP A 77 20.00 7.59 0.83
C ASP A 77 20.13 7.07 2.27
N GLU A 78 19.85 7.90 3.29
CA GLU A 78 19.85 7.48 4.69
C GLU A 78 18.55 6.78 5.13
N TYR A 79 17.48 6.88 4.32
CA TYR A 79 16.16 6.35 4.65
C TYR A 79 16.00 4.87 4.30
N VAL A 80 16.64 4.40 3.22
CA VAL A 80 16.60 2.99 2.80
C VAL A 80 17.89 2.28 3.21
N GLN A 81 17.76 1.29 4.08
CA GLN A 81 18.88 0.47 4.54
C GLN A 81 18.98 -0.82 3.72
N SER A 82 20.16 -1.45 3.72
CA SER A 82 20.36 -2.73 3.02
C SER A 82 19.41 -3.84 3.50
N TYR A 83 19.05 -3.83 4.79
CA TYR A 83 18.08 -4.77 5.35
C TYR A 83 16.65 -4.55 4.82
N ASP A 84 16.30 -3.32 4.44
CA ASP A 84 14.97 -3.01 3.92
C ASP A 84 14.75 -3.64 2.54
N LEU A 85 15.82 -3.79 1.75
CA LEU A 85 15.74 -4.48 0.45
C LEU A 85 15.46 -5.98 0.60
N LEU A 86 15.94 -6.61 1.67
CA LEU A 86 15.67 -8.03 1.94
C LEU A 86 14.27 -8.23 2.55
N SER A 87 13.87 -7.31 3.40
CA SER A 87 12.64 -7.38 4.18
C SER A 87 11.54 -6.45 3.64
N PHE A 88 11.50 -6.18 2.33
CA PHE A 88 10.67 -5.12 1.75
C PHE A 88 9.15 -5.25 1.96
N ARG A 89 8.66 -6.44 2.36
CA ARG A 89 7.27 -6.65 2.77
C ARG A 89 7.06 -6.62 4.29
N GLY A 90 8.14 -6.43 5.04
CA GLY A 90 8.23 -6.35 6.50
C GLY A 90 7.96 -4.96 7.06
N ASP A 91 8.24 -4.76 8.35
CA ASP A 91 8.09 -3.46 9.01
C ASP A 91 9.30 -2.55 8.71
N ASN A 92 9.20 -1.71 7.68
CA ASN A 92 10.28 -0.83 7.25
C ASN A 92 9.77 0.44 6.54
N CYS A 93 10.61 1.07 5.73
CA CYS A 93 10.25 2.26 4.96
C CYS A 93 9.13 2.04 3.92
N TYR A 94 8.96 0.82 3.40
CA TYR A 94 7.94 0.49 2.40
C TYR A 94 6.57 0.21 3.02
N VAL A 95 6.53 -0.44 4.18
CA VAL A 95 5.30 -0.80 4.87
C VAL A 95 5.49 -0.67 6.38
N TRP A 96 4.59 0.04 7.04
CA TRP A 96 4.55 0.09 8.50
C TRP A 96 3.65 -1.03 9.04
N GLN A 97 4.24 -2.03 9.67
CA GLN A 97 3.49 -3.12 10.31
C GLN A 97 3.48 -3.02 11.83
N THR A 98 4.41 -2.28 12.45
CA THR A 98 4.39 -2.02 13.90
C THR A 98 4.06 -0.56 14.23
N LYS A 99 4.35 0.38 13.31
CA LYS A 99 4.16 1.82 13.53
C LYS A 99 2.72 2.28 13.25
N ASP A 100 1.93 1.45 12.55
CA ASP A 100 0.52 1.72 12.33
C ASP A 100 -0.31 1.41 13.59
N PRO A 101 -1.37 2.19 13.85
CA PRO A 101 -2.35 1.79 14.83
C PRO A 101 -2.99 0.46 14.39
N ASN A 102 -3.30 -0.41 15.35
CA ASN A 102 -3.99 -1.68 15.12
C ASN A 102 -3.15 -2.75 14.39
N CYS A 103 -1.96 -3.05 14.89
CA CYS A 103 -1.03 -4.02 14.32
C CYS A 103 -1.02 -5.41 14.98
N ASP A 104 -1.81 -5.60 16.05
CA ASP A 104 -1.85 -6.85 16.80
C ASP A 104 -2.69 -7.92 16.10
N GLU A 105 -2.49 -9.18 16.49
CA GLU A 105 -3.20 -10.34 15.96
C GLU A 105 -4.72 -10.19 15.96
N ILE A 106 -5.29 -9.52 16.98
CA ILE A 106 -6.74 -9.29 17.06
C ILE A 106 -7.24 -8.34 15.97
N ASN A 107 -6.44 -7.35 15.58
CA ASN A 107 -6.79 -6.39 14.53
C ASN A 107 -6.75 -7.09 13.16
N TYR A 108 -5.75 -7.94 12.94
CA TYR A 108 -5.65 -8.79 11.76
C TYR A 108 -6.83 -9.77 11.68
N CYS A 109 -7.18 -10.40 12.80
CA CYS A 109 -8.32 -11.30 12.91
C CYS A 109 -9.65 -10.60 12.58
N LEU A 110 -9.89 -9.43 13.19
CA LEU A 110 -11.07 -8.58 12.90
C LEU A 110 -11.14 -8.23 11.41
N THR A 111 -10.00 -7.80 10.84
CA THR A 111 -9.89 -7.42 9.44
C THR A 111 -10.13 -8.60 8.51
N ALA A 112 -9.59 -9.78 8.81
CA ALA A 112 -9.78 -10.99 8.01
C ALA A 112 -11.25 -11.44 7.99
N TYR A 113 -11.95 -11.40 9.12
CA TYR A 113 -13.38 -11.70 9.14
C TYR A 113 -14.22 -10.66 8.39
N TYR A 114 -13.85 -9.39 8.47
CA TYR A 114 -14.47 -8.35 7.64
C TYR A 114 -14.26 -8.62 6.15
N VAL A 115 -13.02 -8.89 5.73
CA VAL A 115 -12.67 -9.23 4.35
C VAL A 115 -13.49 -10.44 3.87
N LYS A 116 -13.54 -11.51 4.67
CA LYS A 116 -14.33 -12.71 4.35
C LYS A 116 -15.82 -12.41 4.13
N ALA A 117 -16.37 -11.39 4.80
CA ALA A 117 -17.76 -10.99 4.65
C ALA A 117 -18.03 -10.13 3.39
N ILE A 118 -17.02 -9.40 2.90
CA ILE A 118 -17.17 -8.47 1.76
C ILE A 118 -16.54 -8.95 0.45
N ASP A 119 -15.79 -10.05 0.46
CA ASP A 119 -14.99 -10.53 -0.67
C ASP A 119 -15.85 -11.15 -1.80
N GLY A 120 -16.58 -10.29 -2.53
CA GLY A 120 -17.46 -10.68 -3.62
C GLY A 120 -16.73 -11.35 -4.80
N LEU A 121 -15.42 -11.08 -4.93
CA LEU A 121 -14.56 -11.68 -5.94
C LEU A 121 -13.95 -13.03 -5.52
N GLY A 122 -14.11 -13.44 -4.26
CA GLY A 122 -13.51 -14.65 -3.70
C GLY A 122 -11.97 -14.62 -3.71
N LEU A 123 -11.37 -13.43 -3.61
CA LEU A 123 -9.93 -13.22 -3.68
C LEU A 123 -9.19 -13.83 -2.49
N LEU A 124 -9.80 -13.89 -1.32
CA LEU A 124 -9.20 -14.48 -0.14
C LEU A 124 -8.85 -15.94 -0.39
N GLN A 125 -9.70 -16.70 -1.09
CA GLN A 125 -9.39 -18.09 -1.44
C GLN A 125 -8.43 -18.22 -2.63
N LYS A 126 -8.42 -17.25 -3.55
CA LYS A 126 -7.56 -17.27 -4.75
C LYS A 126 -6.12 -16.86 -4.46
N ASN A 127 -5.91 -16.00 -3.46
CA ASN A 127 -4.62 -15.38 -3.17
C ASN A 127 -4.01 -15.99 -1.90
N ASN A 128 -2.91 -16.72 -2.07
CA ASN A 128 -2.16 -17.30 -0.96
C ASN A 128 -1.13 -16.30 -0.38
N GLU A 129 -0.80 -16.48 0.90
CA GLU A 129 0.29 -15.77 1.57
C GLU A 129 1.40 -16.76 1.94
N ASP A 130 2.66 -16.38 1.72
CA ASP A 130 3.83 -17.25 1.89
C ASP A 130 4.79 -16.81 3.00
N GLY A 131 4.57 -15.62 3.59
CA GLY A 131 5.42 -15.15 4.67
C GLY A 131 6.83 -14.74 4.23
N LEU A 132 7.10 -14.61 2.93
CA LEU A 132 8.42 -14.24 2.42
C LEU A 132 8.66 -12.73 2.48
N PHE A 133 9.94 -12.36 2.51
CA PHE A 133 10.44 -10.97 2.49
C PHE A 133 10.01 -10.14 3.70
N GLY A 134 9.94 -10.79 4.86
CA GLY A 134 9.74 -10.15 6.17
C GLY A 134 8.30 -9.81 6.52
N VAL A 135 7.33 -10.15 5.68
CA VAL A 135 5.90 -9.85 5.93
C VAL A 135 5.40 -10.48 7.22
N TYR A 136 4.63 -9.73 8.00
CA TYR A 136 4.01 -10.28 9.21
C TYR A 136 2.80 -11.10 8.81
N THR A 137 2.74 -12.31 9.35
CA THR A 137 1.66 -13.24 9.08
C THR A 137 0.99 -13.73 10.35
N TYR A 138 -0.31 -13.96 10.23
CA TYR A 138 -1.13 -14.62 11.25
C TYR A 138 -1.92 -15.74 10.59
N THR A 139 -2.30 -16.75 11.36
CA THR A 139 -3.21 -17.80 10.87
C THR A 139 -4.60 -17.55 11.43
N VAL A 140 -5.56 -17.29 10.56
CA VAL A 140 -6.97 -17.07 10.93
C VAL A 140 -7.83 -18.00 10.09
N ASP A 141 -8.69 -18.80 10.73
CA ASP A 141 -9.54 -19.79 10.06
C ASP A 141 -8.75 -20.75 9.13
N SER A 142 -7.60 -21.24 9.63
CA SER A 142 -6.66 -22.09 8.89
C SER A 142 -6.02 -21.46 7.65
N GLN A 143 -6.18 -20.14 7.47
CA GLN A 143 -5.59 -19.39 6.38
C GLN A 143 -4.49 -18.47 6.89
N VAL A 144 -3.35 -18.47 6.20
CA VAL A 144 -2.28 -17.49 6.44
C VAL A 144 -2.68 -16.16 5.82
N ILE A 145 -2.69 -15.11 6.63
CA ILE A 145 -3.04 -13.74 6.23
C ILE A 145 -1.89 -12.80 6.53
N SER A 146 -1.82 -11.70 5.79
CA SER A 146 -0.89 -10.59 5.98
C SER A 146 -1.62 -9.26 5.73
N ARG A 147 -1.01 -8.13 6.13
CA ARG A 147 -1.53 -6.81 5.77
C ARG A 147 -1.60 -6.67 4.25
N ASP A 148 -0.55 -7.11 3.55
CA ASP A 148 -0.47 -7.04 2.10
C ASP A 148 -1.70 -7.65 1.43
N LEU A 149 -2.03 -8.88 1.86
CA LEU A 149 -3.17 -9.64 1.36
C LEU A 149 -4.49 -8.93 1.67
N LEU A 150 -4.71 -8.57 2.93
CA LEU A 150 -5.98 -7.99 3.37
C LEU A 150 -6.23 -6.63 2.71
N ASP A 151 -5.23 -5.74 2.70
CA ASP A 151 -5.33 -4.42 2.08
C ASP A 151 -5.63 -4.56 0.58
N SER A 152 -4.95 -5.46 -0.12
CA SER A 152 -5.16 -5.67 -1.56
C SER A 152 -6.58 -6.17 -1.86
N ILE A 153 -7.09 -7.11 -1.06
CA ILE A 153 -8.45 -7.62 -1.28
C ILE A 153 -9.49 -6.51 -1.08
N ILE A 154 -9.32 -5.67 -0.06
CA ILE A 154 -10.24 -4.56 0.22
C ILE A 154 -10.20 -3.53 -0.92
N GLU A 155 -9.01 -3.15 -1.37
CA GLU A 155 -8.81 -2.21 -2.48
C GLU A 155 -9.40 -2.74 -3.79
N LEU A 156 -9.15 -4.00 -4.15
CA LEU A 156 -9.67 -4.62 -5.37
C LEU A 156 -11.20 -4.80 -5.31
N ASN A 157 -11.78 -5.16 -4.16
CA ASN A 157 -13.23 -5.24 -4.00
C ASN A 157 -13.89 -3.86 -4.06
N PHE A 158 -13.26 -2.81 -3.51
CA PHE A 158 -13.74 -1.44 -3.68
C PHE A 158 -13.76 -1.04 -5.16
N LEU A 159 -12.66 -1.28 -5.88
CA LEU A 159 -12.59 -0.97 -7.31
C LEU A 159 -13.60 -1.77 -8.14
N GLU A 160 -13.75 -3.07 -7.86
CA GLU A 160 -14.77 -3.91 -8.51
C GLU A 160 -16.18 -3.36 -8.29
N LYS A 161 -16.54 -3.05 -7.03
CA LYS A 161 -17.87 -2.52 -6.67
C LYS A 161 -18.23 -1.24 -7.42
N HIS A 162 -17.24 -0.41 -7.75
CA HIS A 162 -17.47 0.92 -8.32
C HIS A 162 -17.19 1.04 -9.82
N LEU A 163 -16.36 0.16 -10.37
CA LEU A 163 -15.91 0.23 -11.76
C LEU A 163 -16.20 -1.05 -12.56
N ASP A 164 -16.72 -2.10 -11.93
CA ASP A 164 -16.94 -3.42 -12.54
C ASP A 164 -15.67 -3.90 -13.28
N LEU A 165 -14.51 -3.85 -12.61
CA LEU A 165 -13.21 -4.15 -13.21
C LEU A 165 -13.19 -5.48 -13.96
N SER A 166 -13.84 -6.51 -13.42
CA SER A 166 -13.95 -7.84 -14.04
C SER A 166 -14.68 -7.84 -15.38
N GLN A 167 -15.46 -6.80 -15.67
CA GLN A 167 -16.25 -6.64 -16.91
C GLN A 167 -15.57 -5.74 -17.94
N ILE A 168 -14.48 -5.06 -17.60
CA ILE A 168 -13.75 -4.20 -18.54
C ILE A 168 -12.93 -5.09 -19.49
N PRO A 169 -13.21 -5.10 -20.80
CA PRO A 169 -12.47 -5.94 -21.73
C PRO A 169 -11.04 -5.44 -21.87
N ASN A 170 -10.06 -6.35 -21.78
CA ASN A 170 -8.64 -6.04 -21.87
C ASN A 170 -8.20 -4.96 -20.87
N LEU A 171 -8.61 -5.11 -19.61
CA LEU A 171 -8.36 -4.15 -18.53
C LEU A 171 -6.88 -3.77 -18.46
N LYS A 172 -6.62 -2.46 -18.41
CA LYS A 172 -5.28 -1.88 -18.26
C LYS A 172 -5.21 -0.95 -17.06
N ILE A 173 -4.27 -1.26 -16.16
CA ILE A 173 -4.08 -0.50 -14.92
C ILE A 173 -2.68 0.12 -14.89
N LEU A 174 -2.59 1.34 -14.41
CA LEU A 174 -1.35 2.01 -14.03
C LEU A 174 -1.29 2.15 -12.50
N ASP A 175 -0.16 1.79 -11.89
CA ASP A 175 0.09 1.90 -10.46
C ASP A 175 1.26 2.84 -10.22
N ILE A 176 0.94 4.01 -9.67
CA ILE A 176 1.85 5.13 -9.45
C ILE A 176 2.36 5.06 -8.02
N GLY A 177 3.68 4.94 -7.87
CA GLY A 177 4.28 4.68 -6.57
C GLY A 177 4.02 3.23 -6.16
N ALA A 178 4.22 2.31 -7.10
CA ALA A 178 3.85 0.91 -6.94
C ALA A 178 4.64 0.19 -5.82
N GLY A 179 5.74 0.78 -5.32
CA GLY A 179 6.64 0.12 -4.40
C GLY A 179 7.12 -1.20 -5.01
N TYR A 180 7.05 -2.27 -4.21
CA TYR A 180 7.38 -3.63 -4.65
C TYR A 180 6.26 -4.35 -5.44
N GLY A 181 5.21 -3.63 -5.89
CA GLY A 181 4.17 -4.21 -6.76
C GLY A 181 3.14 -5.08 -6.04
N ARG A 182 2.84 -4.77 -4.77
CA ARG A 182 1.87 -5.51 -3.94
C ARG A 182 0.53 -5.71 -4.64
N LEU A 183 -0.10 -4.62 -5.06
CA LEU A 183 -1.43 -4.66 -5.66
C LEU A 183 -1.40 -5.33 -7.02
N ALA A 184 -0.35 -5.07 -7.82
CA ALA A 184 -0.15 -5.69 -9.12
C ALA A 184 -0.14 -7.22 -9.06
N TYR A 185 0.57 -7.80 -8.09
CA TYR A 185 0.60 -9.24 -7.89
C TYR A 185 -0.79 -9.82 -7.62
N ARG A 186 -1.55 -9.18 -6.73
CA ARG A 186 -2.89 -9.63 -6.37
C ARG A 186 -3.87 -9.42 -7.53
N ALA A 187 -3.79 -8.30 -8.25
CA ALA A 187 -4.62 -8.03 -9.42
C ALA A 187 -4.38 -9.03 -10.55
N ALA A 188 -3.13 -9.34 -10.88
CA ALA A 188 -2.74 -10.28 -11.94
C ALA A 188 -3.27 -11.70 -11.70
N SER A 189 -3.28 -12.11 -10.43
CA SER A 189 -3.82 -13.39 -9.98
C SER A 189 -5.35 -13.42 -9.92
N SER A 190 -5.99 -12.25 -9.86
CA SER A 190 -7.43 -12.12 -9.60
C SER A 190 -8.26 -11.88 -10.86
N PHE A 191 -7.74 -11.11 -11.81
CA PHE A 191 -8.46 -10.70 -13.01
C PHE A 191 -7.98 -11.46 -14.25
N SER A 192 -8.89 -12.26 -14.81
CA SER A 192 -8.62 -13.01 -16.05
C SER A 192 -8.64 -12.11 -17.30
N ASN A 193 -9.34 -10.97 -17.22
CA ASN A 193 -9.46 -9.95 -18.27
C ASN A 193 -8.36 -8.88 -18.22
N LEU A 194 -7.43 -8.96 -17.26
CA LEU A 194 -6.30 -8.04 -17.15
C LEU A 194 -5.35 -8.26 -18.33
N MET A 195 -5.25 -7.26 -19.21
CA MET A 195 -4.32 -7.26 -20.34
C MET A 195 -2.95 -6.75 -19.93
N THR A 196 -2.89 -5.72 -19.10
CA THR A 196 -1.62 -5.12 -18.66
C THR A 196 -1.79 -4.39 -17.34
N TYR A 197 -0.82 -4.55 -16.45
CA TYR A 197 -0.67 -3.77 -15.25
C TYR A 197 0.72 -3.12 -15.27
N LEU A 198 0.78 -1.80 -15.32
CA LEU A 198 2.02 -1.03 -15.33
C LEU A 198 2.35 -0.60 -13.91
N CYS A 199 3.48 -1.07 -13.38
CA CYS A 199 4.03 -0.56 -12.12
C CYS A 199 5.09 0.50 -12.44
N THR A 200 5.05 1.64 -11.75
CA THR A 200 6.09 2.65 -11.88
C THR A 200 6.28 3.40 -10.56
N ASP A 201 7.50 3.81 -10.30
CA ASP A 201 7.86 4.46 -9.04
C ASP A 201 8.97 5.49 -9.29
N ALA A 202 8.96 6.58 -8.52
CA ALA A 202 9.98 7.62 -8.55
C ALA A 202 11.21 7.28 -7.71
N VAL A 203 11.14 6.20 -6.92
CA VAL A 203 12.25 5.69 -6.13
C VAL A 203 12.91 4.52 -6.88
N PRO A 204 14.22 4.59 -7.17
CA PRO A 204 14.96 3.52 -7.85
C PRO A 204 14.84 2.16 -7.13
N GLU A 205 14.95 2.16 -5.81
CA GLU A 205 14.86 0.98 -4.96
C GLU A 205 13.46 0.34 -5.04
N SER A 206 12.39 1.15 -5.03
CA SER A 206 11.03 0.64 -5.24
C SER A 206 10.90 -0.02 -6.60
N THR A 207 11.40 0.62 -7.66
CA THR A 207 11.37 0.08 -9.03
C THR A 207 12.12 -1.26 -9.10
N PHE A 208 13.32 -1.32 -8.52
CA PHE A 208 14.15 -2.52 -8.43
C PHE A 208 13.45 -3.67 -7.69
N LEU A 209 12.82 -3.38 -6.53
CA LEU A 209 12.07 -4.37 -5.76
C LEU A 209 10.83 -4.86 -6.50
N SER A 210 10.13 -3.95 -7.20
CA SER A 210 9.01 -4.30 -8.07
C SER A 210 9.45 -5.28 -9.16
N GLU A 211 10.54 -4.98 -9.87
CA GLU A 211 11.07 -5.86 -10.92
C GLU A 211 11.37 -7.26 -10.39
N TYR A 212 12.10 -7.32 -9.27
CA TYR A 212 12.42 -8.60 -8.63
C TYR A 212 11.17 -9.36 -8.19
N HIS A 213 10.24 -8.70 -7.50
CA HIS A 213 9.06 -9.34 -6.95
C HIS A 213 8.12 -9.85 -8.06
N ILE A 214 7.87 -9.06 -9.10
CA ILE A 214 7.05 -9.46 -10.25
C ILE A 214 7.63 -10.69 -10.95
N LYS A 215 8.95 -10.72 -11.16
CA LYS A 215 9.66 -11.87 -11.73
C LYS A 215 9.59 -13.10 -10.82
N PHE A 216 9.83 -12.91 -9.53
CA PHE A 216 9.74 -13.98 -8.52
C PHE A 216 8.33 -14.59 -8.46
N ARG A 217 7.29 -13.78 -8.67
CA ARG A 217 5.89 -14.22 -8.69
C ARG A 217 5.45 -14.82 -10.03
N HIS A 218 6.29 -14.78 -11.06
CA HIS A 218 6.01 -15.32 -12.40
C HIS A 218 4.76 -14.74 -13.06
N ILE A 219 4.58 -13.41 -12.95
CA ILE A 219 3.43 -12.68 -13.50
C ILE A 219 3.82 -11.60 -14.53
N GLU A 220 5.02 -11.73 -15.09
CA GLU A 220 5.58 -10.82 -16.11
C GLU A 220 4.76 -10.83 -17.42
N ASP A 221 3.92 -11.83 -17.64
CA ASP A 221 3.02 -11.93 -18.79
C ASP A 221 1.87 -10.90 -18.72
N LYS A 222 1.49 -10.46 -17.51
CA LYS A 222 0.44 -9.46 -17.28
C LYS A 222 0.97 -8.16 -16.69
N VAL A 223 2.09 -8.20 -15.98
CA VAL A 223 2.62 -7.05 -15.24
C VAL A 223 3.95 -6.60 -15.82
N SER A 224 4.11 -5.30 -16.01
CA SER A 224 5.36 -4.69 -16.46
C SER A 224 5.76 -3.58 -15.51
N VAL A 225 7.02 -3.62 -15.06
CA VAL A 225 7.61 -2.52 -14.29
C VAL A 225 8.28 -1.57 -15.27
N ILE A 226 7.85 -0.31 -15.25
CA ILE A 226 8.28 0.72 -16.18
C ILE A 226 9.11 1.75 -15.39
N PRO A 227 10.41 1.91 -15.69
CA PRO A 227 11.20 3.00 -15.15
C PRO A 227 10.52 4.35 -15.40
N LEU A 228 10.58 5.24 -14.42
CA LEU A 228 9.85 6.51 -14.44
C LEU A 228 10.18 7.36 -15.67
N ASP A 229 11.44 7.31 -16.13
CA ASP A 229 11.91 8.02 -17.32
C ASP A 229 11.29 7.53 -18.65
N ASN A 230 10.61 6.38 -18.64
CA ASN A 230 9.91 5.83 -19.81
C ASN A 230 8.38 5.87 -19.71
N ILE A 231 7.80 6.26 -18.57
CA ILE A 231 6.35 6.14 -18.39
C ILE A 231 5.54 7.02 -19.34
N ALA A 232 6.03 8.23 -19.64
CA ALA A 232 5.32 9.16 -20.50
C ALA A 232 5.18 8.63 -21.94
N GLU A 233 6.21 7.98 -22.47
CA GLU A 233 6.17 7.30 -23.77
C GLU A 233 5.19 6.11 -23.70
N ARG A 234 5.30 5.29 -22.64
CA ARG A 234 4.46 4.09 -22.49
C ARG A 234 2.97 4.41 -22.44
N LEU A 235 2.57 5.54 -21.84
CA LEU A 235 1.18 5.97 -21.78
C LEU A 235 0.63 6.48 -23.12
N GLN A 236 1.49 6.88 -24.05
CA GLN A 236 1.06 7.28 -25.40
C GLN A 236 0.72 6.06 -26.28
N GLU A 237 1.31 4.91 -25.99
CA GLU A 237 1.12 3.68 -26.77
C GLU A 237 -0.20 2.97 -26.48
N GLN A 238 -0.79 3.22 -25.30
CA GLN A 238 -2.00 2.53 -24.87
C GLN A 238 -2.84 3.37 -23.93
N GLN A 239 -4.16 3.30 -24.13
CA GLN A 239 -5.11 3.89 -23.20
C GLN A 239 -5.17 3.06 -21.91
N ILE A 240 -5.06 3.74 -20.76
CA ILE A 240 -5.21 3.16 -19.43
C ILE A 240 -6.64 3.38 -18.93
N ASP A 241 -7.25 2.33 -18.36
CA ASP A 241 -8.62 2.38 -17.85
C ASP A 241 -8.67 2.97 -16.43
N LEU A 242 -7.66 2.64 -15.62
CA LEU A 242 -7.55 3.02 -14.21
C LEU A 242 -6.09 3.33 -13.85
N ALA A 243 -5.87 4.50 -13.25
CA ALA A 243 -4.67 4.77 -12.47
C ALA A 243 -4.97 4.57 -10.97
N VAL A 244 -4.05 3.93 -10.26
CA VAL A 244 -4.07 3.81 -8.80
C VAL A 244 -2.86 4.51 -8.21
N ASN A 245 -3.04 5.13 -7.06
CA ASN A 245 -1.98 5.67 -6.23
C ASN A 245 -2.30 5.38 -4.77
N ILE A 246 -1.51 4.51 -4.15
CA ILE A 246 -1.78 4.04 -2.79
C ILE A 246 -0.64 4.50 -1.90
N HIS A 247 -0.94 5.38 -0.95
CA HIS A 247 -0.03 5.97 0.03
C HIS A 247 1.11 6.85 -0.54
N SER A 248 1.36 6.79 -1.85
CA SER A 248 2.49 7.47 -2.50
C SER A 248 2.31 8.98 -2.65
N PHE A 249 1.16 9.52 -3.08
CA PHE A 249 1.00 10.98 -3.24
C PHE A 249 1.17 11.75 -1.93
N SER A 250 0.85 11.14 -0.78
CA SER A 250 1.10 11.76 0.53
C SER A 250 2.59 12.00 0.81
N GLU A 251 3.50 11.31 0.11
CA GLU A 251 4.95 11.39 0.27
C GLU A 251 5.63 12.26 -0.80
N CYS A 252 4.86 12.69 -1.80
CA CYS A 252 5.34 13.47 -2.94
C CYS A 252 5.39 14.99 -2.67
N SER A 253 6.05 15.72 -3.57
CA SER A 253 5.91 17.18 -3.67
C SER A 253 4.60 17.52 -4.40
N LEU A 254 4.09 18.75 -4.22
CA LEU A 254 2.95 19.22 -5.02
C LEU A 254 3.30 19.24 -6.52
N GLU A 255 4.54 19.55 -6.87
CA GLU A 255 5.01 19.56 -8.26
C GLU A 255 5.04 18.15 -8.88
N ALA A 256 5.39 17.14 -8.10
CA ALA A 256 5.33 15.74 -8.54
C ALA A 256 3.89 15.31 -8.80
N ILE A 257 2.97 15.66 -7.89
CA ILE A 257 1.54 15.37 -8.05
C ILE A 257 0.97 16.12 -9.27
N ASP A 258 1.28 17.40 -9.42
CA ASP A 258 0.87 18.23 -10.56
C ASP A 258 1.35 17.62 -11.90
N TRP A 259 2.59 17.14 -11.95
CA TRP A 259 3.14 16.44 -13.12
C TRP A 259 2.40 15.14 -13.43
N TRP A 260 2.16 14.28 -12.44
CA TRP A 260 1.40 13.05 -12.63
C TRP A 260 -0.01 13.32 -13.12
N LEU A 261 -0.73 14.25 -12.48
CA LEU A 261 -2.10 14.60 -12.87
C LEU A 261 -2.16 15.20 -14.28
N ALA A 262 -1.17 16.02 -14.66
CA ALA A 262 -1.04 16.52 -16.03
C ALA A 262 -0.84 15.37 -17.02
N LEU A 263 0.04 14.41 -16.71
CA LEU A 263 0.31 13.25 -17.56
C LEU A 263 -0.93 12.36 -17.71
N LEU A 264 -1.64 12.08 -16.63
CA LEU A 264 -2.87 11.28 -16.66
C LEU A 264 -3.98 11.97 -17.45
N SER A 265 -4.18 13.27 -17.23
CA SER A 265 -5.19 14.07 -17.93
C SER A 265 -4.89 14.16 -19.43
N ALA A 266 -3.62 14.39 -19.81
CA ALA A 266 -3.19 14.44 -21.21
C ALA A 266 -3.42 13.10 -21.95
N ASN A 267 -3.26 11.97 -21.24
CA ASN A 267 -3.52 10.63 -21.78
C ASN A 267 -4.96 10.15 -21.54
N LYS A 268 -5.85 11.03 -21.06
CA LYS A 268 -7.28 10.77 -20.83
C LYS A 268 -7.55 9.52 -19.99
N VAL A 269 -6.74 9.30 -18.96
CA VAL A 269 -6.98 8.20 -18.01
C VAL A 269 -8.29 8.49 -17.28
N LYS A 270 -9.28 7.62 -17.47
CA LYS A 270 -10.66 7.93 -17.08
C LYS A 270 -10.86 7.91 -15.57
N ASN A 271 -10.29 6.91 -14.89
CA ASN A 271 -10.48 6.69 -13.47
C ASN A 271 -9.16 6.85 -12.72
N LEU A 272 -9.20 7.53 -11.57
CA LEU A 272 -8.05 7.70 -10.68
C LEU A 272 -8.46 7.33 -9.26
N PHE A 273 -7.83 6.29 -8.72
CA PHE A 273 -8.01 5.83 -7.34
C PHE A 273 -6.84 6.30 -6.48
N ILE A 274 -7.13 6.99 -5.38
CA ILE A 274 -6.13 7.52 -4.44
C ILE A 274 -6.45 7.03 -3.03
N VAL A 275 -5.42 6.52 -2.34
CA VAL A 275 -5.45 6.20 -0.91
C VAL A 275 -4.39 7.06 -0.21
N PRO A 276 -4.75 8.04 0.64
CA PRO A 276 -3.79 8.87 1.34
C PRO A 276 -3.22 8.14 2.57
N ASN A 277 -2.08 8.62 3.05
CA ASN A 277 -1.61 8.28 4.40
C ASN A 277 -2.62 8.76 5.44
N ALA A 278 -2.87 7.93 6.45
CA ALA A 278 -3.88 8.25 7.46
C ALA A 278 -3.48 9.49 8.28
N ALA A 279 -2.21 9.52 8.72
CA ALA A 279 -1.60 10.58 9.52
C ALA A 279 -2.53 11.08 10.65
N GLY A 280 -2.43 12.36 11.03
CA GLY A 280 -3.27 12.96 12.07
C GLY A 280 -4.75 13.16 11.68
N HIS A 281 -5.15 12.84 10.44
CA HIS A 281 -6.50 13.06 9.92
C HIS A 281 -7.23 11.77 9.55
N GLY A 282 -6.69 10.59 9.92
CA GLY A 282 -7.31 9.29 9.66
C GLY A 282 -7.56 8.98 8.18
N GLY A 283 -6.85 9.64 7.26
CA GLY A 283 -7.04 9.49 5.82
C GLY A 283 -8.21 10.30 5.25
N GLU A 284 -8.94 11.07 6.06
CA GLU A 284 -10.11 11.84 5.62
C GLU A 284 -9.81 13.02 4.68
N LYS A 285 -8.53 13.28 4.42
CA LYS A 285 -8.03 14.36 3.58
C LYS A 285 -6.99 13.80 2.61
N LEU A 286 -7.01 14.32 1.39
CA LEU A 286 -5.90 14.17 0.46
C LEU A 286 -4.85 15.22 0.81
N ALA A 287 -3.93 14.84 1.69
CA ALA A 287 -2.86 15.70 2.17
C ALA A 287 -1.50 15.03 2.06
N LEU A 288 -0.48 15.86 1.84
CA LEU A 288 0.91 15.50 2.00
C LEU A 288 1.20 15.20 3.49
N ASN A 289 2.31 14.51 3.78
CA ASN A 289 2.74 14.21 5.14
C ASN A 289 2.98 15.46 6.00
N ASN A 290 3.20 16.63 5.38
CA ASN A 290 3.30 17.93 6.07
C ASN A 290 1.94 18.64 6.28
N GLY A 291 0.83 17.99 5.92
CA GLY A 291 -0.54 18.48 6.09
C GLY A 291 -1.08 19.37 4.96
N VAL A 292 -0.28 19.65 3.92
CA VAL A 292 -0.75 20.44 2.77
C VAL A 292 -1.72 19.60 1.94
N GLU A 293 -2.95 20.08 1.78
CA GLU A 293 -3.98 19.40 0.99
C GLU A 293 -3.74 19.59 -0.52
N PHE A 294 -3.95 18.52 -1.30
CA PHE A 294 -3.72 18.51 -2.75
C PHE A 294 -4.96 18.14 -3.58
N SER A 295 -6.14 18.02 -2.95
CA SER A 295 -7.41 17.74 -3.65
C SER A 295 -7.73 18.75 -4.76
N VAL A 296 -7.41 20.03 -4.55
CA VAL A 296 -7.59 21.11 -5.54
C VAL A 296 -6.76 20.88 -6.82
N LEU A 297 -5.59 20.25 -6.70
CA LEU A 297 -4.80 19.88 -7.88
C LEU A 297 -5.49 18.78 -8.68
N VAL A 298 -6.10 17.79 -8.02
CA VAL A 298 -6.86 16.73 -8.72
C VAL A 298 -7.98 17.35 -9.56
N GLU A 299 -8.75 18.26 -8.97
CA GLU A 299 -9.84 18.97 -9.65
C GLU A 299 -9.37 19.88 -10.79
N LYS A 300 -8.22 20.55 -10.62
CA LYS A 300 -7.58 21.40 -11.66
C LYS A 300 -7.38 20.63 -12.97
N TYR A 301 -7.10 19.33 -12.91
CA TYR A 301 -6.87 18.48 -14.10
C TYR A 301 -8.13 17.80 -14.65
N GLY A 302 -9.31 18.24 -14.21
CA GLY A 302 -10.61 17.78 -14.74
C GLY A 302 -11.19 16.56 -14.03
N TYR A 303 -10.53 16.05 -12.99
CA TYR A 303 -11.02 14.94 -12.20
C TYR A 303 -12.05 15.40 -11.17
N LYS A 304 -13.24 14.81 -11.20
CA LYS A 304 -14.27 15.02 -10.17
C LYS A 304 -14.35 13.83 -9.24
N LEU A 305 -14.52 14.11 -7.95
CA LEU A 305 -14.70 13.06 -6.95
C LEU A 305 -15.99 12.30 -7.27
N TYR A 306 -15.84 11.01 -7.58
CA TYR A 306 -16.93 10.09 -7.85
C TYR A 306 -17.36 9.39 -6.55
N CYS A 307 -16.40 8.93 -5.75
CA CYS A 307 -16.67 8.29 -4.46
C CYS A 307 -15.58 8.63 -3.44
N LYS A 308 -15.99 8.90 -2.20
CA LYS A 308 -15.14 8.87 -1.01
C LYS A 308 -15.77 7.88 -0.03
N SER A 309 -15.01 6.89 0.42
CA SER A 309 -15.48 5.87 1.36
C SER A 309 -14.42 5.57 2.42
N PRO A 310 -14.76 5.26 3.68
CA PRO A 310 -13.79 4.62 4.57
C PRO A 310 -13.34 3.28 3.97
N LYS A 311 -12.09 2.88 4.26
CA LYS A 311 -11.54 1.56 3.90
C LYS A 311 -12.44 0.42 4.40
N TYR A 312 -12.98 0.61 5.61
CA TYR A 312 -13.94 -0.29 6.23
C TYR A 312 -15.29 0.43 6.39
N GLU A 313 -16.36 -0.09 5.79
CA GLU A 313 -17.69 0.51 5.89
C GLU A 313 -18.28 0.36 7.30
N ASP A 314 -17.93 -0.71 8.01
CA ASP A 314 -18.30 -0.89 9.41
C ASP A 314 -17.47 0.07 10.30
N PRO A 315 -18.10 0.96 11.10
CA PRO A 315 -17.38 1.93 11.91
C PRO A 315 -16.47 1.34 12.99
N VAL A 316 -16.79 0.14 13.50
CA VAL A 316 -15.96 -0.56 14.48
C VAL A 316 -14.71 -1.10 13.79
N VAL A 317 -14.88 -1.71 12.62
CA VAL A 317 -13.73 -2.17 11.82
C VAL A 317 -12.92 -0.98 11.30
N GLN A 318 -13.53 0.15 10.94
CA GLN A 318 -12.79 1.37 10.58
C GLN A 318 -11.95 1.90 11.73
N LYS A 319 -12.37 1.68 12.97
CA LYS A 319 -11.62 2.10 14.15
C LYS A 319 -10.50 1.14 14.52
N PHE A 320 -10.75 -0.17 14.41
CA PHE A 320 -9.88 -1.21 14.98
C PHE A 320 -9.28 -2.19 13.96
N GLY A 321 -9.66 -2.09 12.70
CA GLY A 321 -9.07 -2.84 11.61
C GLY A 321 -7.64 -2.37 11.31
N VAL A 322 -6.92 -3.18 10.54
CA VAL A 322 -5.52 -2.91 10.18
C VAL A 322 -5.45 -1.67 9.28
N SER A 323 -4.59 -0.71 9.65
CA SER A 323 -4.26 0.49 8.87
C SER A 323 -5.50 1.19 8.27
N PRO A 324 -6.41 1.72 9.11
CA PRO A 324 -7.62 2.36 8.64
C PRO A 324 -7.30 3.68 7.92
N THR A 325 -7.97 3.90 6.79
CA THR A 325 -7.83 5.11 5.97
C THR A 325 -9.12 5.31 5.16
N TYR A 326 -9.10 6.20 4.17
CA TYR A 326 -10.19 6.41 3.22
C TYR A 326 -9.74 6.17 1.78
N PHE A 327 -10.71 5.80 0.97
CA PHE A 327 -10.61 5.56 -0.45
C PHE A 327 -11.24 6.71 -1.21
N TYR A 328 -10.51 7.22 -2.21
CA TYR A 328 -10.97 8.29 -3.09
C TYR A 328 -10.94 7.79 -4.51
N LEU A 329 -12.08 7.77 -5.17
CA LEU A 329 -12.21 7.46 -6.58
C LEU A 329 -12.65 8.72 -7.32
N TYR A 330 -11.85 9.11 -8.30
CA TYR A 330 -12.10 10.24 -9.18
C TYR A 330 -12.35 9.78 -10.60
N GLN A 331 -13.12 10.58 -11.34
CA GLN A 331 -13.36 10.39 -12.76
C GLN A 331 -13.06 11.67 -13.53
N LEU A 332 -12.31 11.53 -14.62
CA LEU A 332 -12.07 12.61 -15.55
C LEU A 332 -13.38 12.99 -16.25
N THR A 333 -13.80 14.24 -16.13
CA THR A 333 -14.96 14.76 -16.88
C THR A 333 -14.49 15.43 -18.16
N GLU A 334 -15.15 15.09 -19.28
CA GLU A 334 -14.91 15.68 -20.61
C GLU A 334 -15.04 17.20 -20.65
#